data_AF-A0A924KY74-F1
#
_entry.id   AF-A0A924KY74-F1
#
_cell.length_a   1.000
_cell.length_b   1.000
_cell.length_c   1.000
_cell.angle_alpha   90.00
_cell.angle_beta   90.00
_cell.angle_gamma   90.00
#
_symmetry.space_group_name_H-M   'P 1'
#
loop_
_entity.id
_entity.type
_entity.pdbx_description
1 polymer ?
#
loop_
_entity_poly.entity_id
_entity_poly.type
_entity_poly.pdbx_seq_one_letter_code
_entity_poly.pdbx_strand_id
1 'polypeptide(L)'
;MRHENVLLTIPSYSLQAFVKDGYFKYDSLPVPVNAINFTVNNSCTDNDYHNLAFSIDNLSATALKSFIKGHASVSSFKKMAVDANLQSDINLGDIKNIYPFKQVELSGNLKVNINTKGRYYAAKKVFPVTTADILLQNGVIKTMYYPNPISNIGVTAKVTNTNGALSGTTVIILPASFLFEGKPFQLQASLKNLDNIGYNIKAKGIIDIARIYKVFTRKGNDISGFIKADVSVQGRQSDAMAGRYNKLNNKDTLEIKNIQASAENFP
;
A
#
# COMPACT_ATOMS: atom_id res chain seq x y z
N MET A 1 7.43 19.25 -42.22
CA MET A 1 8.21 19.03 -40.98
C MET A 1 8.53 17.54 -40.86
N ARG A 2 9.80 17.16 -41.04
CA ARG A 2 10.26 15.77 -40.89
C ARG A 2 10.39 15.51 -39.38
N HIS A 3 9.62 14.58 -38.84
CA HIS A 3 9.85 14.09 -37.48
C HIS A 3 11.12 13.26 -37.54
N GLU A 4 12.23 13.78 -37.02
CA GLU A 4 13.42 12.97 -36.78
C GLU A 4 13.04 11.95 -35.70
N ASN A 5 12.87 10.69 -36.13
CA ASN A 5 12.79 9.57 -35.23
C ASN A 5 14.18 9.41 -34.59
N VAL A 6 14.38 10.06 -33.45
CA VAL A 6 15.55 9.79 -32.61
C VAL A 6 15.44 8.33 -32.17
N LEU A 7 16.24 7.46 -32.79
CA LEU A 7 16.40 6.08 -32.34
C LEU A 7 17.14 6.13 -31.00
N LEU A 8 16.39 6.04 -29.91
CA LEU A 8 16.95 5.93 -28.58
C LEU A 8 17.46 4.48 -28.40
N THR A 9 18.76 4.28 -28.56
CA THR A 9 19.43 3.00 -28.29
C THR A 9 20.24 3.10 -27.01
N ILE A 10 20.42 1.97 -26.34
CA ILE A 10 21.35 1.85 -25.21
C ILE A 10 22.44 0.84 -25.59
N PRO A 11 23.69 0.99 -25.13
CA PRO A 11 24.70 -0.03 -25.38
C PRO A 11 24.27 -1.38 -24.83
N SER A 12 24.65 -2.47 -25.48
CA SER A 12 24.51 -3.80 -24.89
C SER A 12 25.44 -3.93 -23.68
N TYR A 13 24.92 -4.39 -22.54
CA TYR A 13 25.70 -4.60 -21.33
C TYR A 13 25.11 -5.71 -20.46
N SER A 14 25.95 -6.21 -19.56
CA SER A 14 25.56 -7.03 -18.42
C SER A 14 26.27 -6.50 -17.19
N LEU A 15 25.50 -6.21 -16.14
CA LEU A 15 25.96 -5.74 -14.85
C LEU A 15 25.50 -6.72 -13.79
N GLN A 16 26.44 -7.16 -12.96
CA GLN A 16 26.14 -7.86 -11.72
C GLN A 16 26.89 -7.17 -10.59
N ALA A 17 26.18 -6.92 -9.49
CA ALA A 17 26.75 -6.44 -8.24
C ALA A 17 26.13 -7.23 -7.08
N PHE A 18 26.86 -7.42 -6.00
CA PHE A 18 26.32 -8.06 -4.81
C PHE A 18 26.85 -7.38 -3.56
N VAL A 19 26.04 -7.43 -2.51
CA VAL A 19 26.44 -7.09 -1.14
C VAL A 19 26.23 -8.34 -0.30
N LYS A 20 27.23 -8.68 0.50
CA LYS A 20 27.18 -9.78 1.46
C LYS A 20 27.60 -9.26 2.82
N ASP A 21 26.79 -9.56 3.84
CA ASP A 21 27.00 -9.15 5.24
C ASP A 21 27.28 -7.64 5.39
N GLY A 22 26.63 -6.83 4.55
CA GLY A 22 26.76 -5.38 4.55
C GLY A 22 26.03 -4.73 5.72
N TYR A 23 26.36 -3.45 5.97
CA TYR A 23 25.65 -2.62 6.92
C TYR A 23 25.49 -1.19 6.40
N PHE A 24 24.50 -0.49 6.95
CA PHE A 24 24.26 0.93 6.71
C PHE A 24 23.87 1.61 8.03
N LYS A 25 24.45 2.77 8.31
CA LYS A 25 24.16 3.53 9.54
C LYS A 25 24.23 5.03 9.24
N TYR A 26 23.23 5.78 9.71
CA TYR A 26 23.37 7.22 9.84
C TYR A 26 24.15 7.55 11.11
N ASP A 27 25.18 8.38 11.02
CA ASP A 27 26.00 8.79 12.17
C ASP A 27 25.18 9.39 13.31
N SER A 28 24.13 10.13 12.97
CA SER A 28 23.22 10.77 13.94
C SER A 28 22.28 9.80 14.65
N LEU A 29 22.26 8.51 14.29
CA LEU A 29 21.30 7.53 14.78
C LEU A 29 22.00 6.35 15.48
N PRO A 30 21.36 5.77 16.52
CA PRO A 30 22.01 4.77 17.34
C PRO A 30 22.10 3.38 16.70
N VAL A 31 21.17 3.03 15.80
CA VAL A 31 21.00 1.66 15.30
C VAL A 31 21.36 1.55 13.81
N PRO A 32 22.31 0.68 13.43
CA PRO A 32 22.54 0.33 12.03
C PRO A 32 21.50 -0.65 11.49
N VAL A 33 21.30 -0.64 10.18
CA VAL A 33 20.78 -1.80 9.44
C VAL A 33 21.96 -2.72 9.15
N ASN A 34 21.87 -3.98 9.54
CA ASN A 34 22.92 -4.99 9.39
C ASN A 34 22.45 -6.15 8.52
N ALA A 35 23.36 -7.09 8.28
CA ALA A 35 23.11 -8.32 7.53
C ALA A 35 22.43 -8.02 6.20
N ILE A 36 22.85 -6.93 5.55
CA ILE A 36 22.36 -6.52 4.24
C ILE A 36 22.98 -7.47 3.23
N ASN A 37 22.14 -8.28 2.61
CA ASN A 37 22.54 -9.19 1.54
C ASN A 37 21.62 -8.95 0.35
N PHE A 38 22.18 -8.90 -0.85
CA PHE A 38 21.44 -8.95 -2.11
C PHE A 38 22.40 -9.14 -3.28
N THR A 39 21.89 -9.66 -4.39
CA THR A 39 22.53 -9.61 -5.70
C THR A 39 21.66 -8.78 -6.63
N VAL A 40 22.22 -7.73 -7.23
CA VAL A 40 21.58 -6.98 -8.32
C VAL A 40 22.11 -7.52 -9.64
N ASN A 41 21.20 -7.85 -10.55
CA ASN A 41 21.52 -8.11 -11.95
C ASN A 41 20.79 -7.10 -12.82
N ASN A 42 21.48 -6.57 -13.83
CA ASN A 42 20.87 -5.69 -14.81
C ASN A 42 21.51 -5.89 -16.18
N SER A 43 20.70 -6.03 -17.23
CA SER A 43 21.22 -6.28 -18.57
C SER A 43 20.33 -5.75 -19.67
N CYS A 44 20.96 -5.42 -20.79
CA CYS A 44 20.35 -5.25 -22.10
C CYS A 44 21.29 -5.90 -23.12
N THR A 45 20.84 -6.96 -23.80
CA THR A 45 21.74 -7.76 -24.65
C THR A 45 21.62 -7.44 -26.14
N ASP A 46 20.69 -6.57 -26.53
CA ASP A 46 20.30 -6.33 -27.92
C ASP A 46 20.21 -4.84 -28.30
N ASN A 47 20.68 -3.95 -27.42
CA ASN A 47 20.62 -2.49 -27.55
C ASN A 47 19.20 -1.89 -27.53
N ASP A 48 18.16 -2.72 -27.32
CA ASP A 48 16.78 -2.27 -27.17
C ASP A 48 16.45 -2.10 -25.69
N TYR A 49 16.27 -0.85 -25.26
CA TYR A 49 15.93 -0.53 -23.87
C TYR A 49 14.60 -1.14 -23.42
N HIS A 50 13.72 -1.54 -24.34
CA HIS A 50 12.49 -2.26 -24.03
C HIS A 50 12.74 -3.68 -23.49
N ASN A 51 13.92 -4.25 -23.77
CA ASN A 51 14.32 -5.59 -23.36
C ASN A 51 15.24 -5.58 -22.14
N LEU A 52 15.39 -4.42 -21.49
CA LEU A 52 16.04 -4.31 -20.18
C LEU A 52 15.48 -5.37 -19.21
N ALA A 53 16.39 -5.99 -18.46
CA ALA A 53 16.09 -6.87 -17.36
C ALA A 53 16.77 -6.35 -16.10
N PHE A 54 16.09 -6.41 -14.98
CA PHE A 54 16.58 -6.03 -13.67
C PHE A 54 16.11 -7.06 -12.64
N SER A 55 17.00 -7.52 -11.77
CA SER A 55 16.63 -8.31 -10.59
C SER A 55 17.40 -7.86 -9.35
N ILE A 56 16.74 -8.03 -8.21
CA ILE A 56 17.33 -8.08 -6.88
C ILE A 56 17.00 -9.45 -6.32
N ASP A 57 18.03 -10.27 -6.14
CA ASP A 57 17.92 -11.63 -5.62
C ASP A 57 18.48 -11.70 -4.21
N ASN A 58 17.95 -12.62 -3.39
CA ASN A 58 18.41 -12.87 -2.01
C ASN A 58 18.44 -11.61 -1.12
N LEU A 59 17.51 -10.67 -1.32
CA LEU A 59 17.39 -9.50 -0.47
C LEU A 59 17.14 -9.96 0.96
N SER A 60 17.99 -9.53 1.88
CA SER A 60 17.73 -9.61 3.30
C SER A 60 18.41 -8.45 4.03
N ALA A 61 17.78 -7.97 5.08
CA ALA A 61 18.36 -6.97 5.97
C ALA A 61 17.68 -7.07 7.34
N THR A 62 18.42 -6.76 8.40
CA THR A 62 17.92 -6.77 9.77
C THR A 62 18.29 -5.49 10.52
N ALA A 63 17.43 -5.11 11.46
CA ALA A 63 17.73 -4.05 12.41
C ALA A 63 16.98 -4.34 13.72
N LEU A 64 17.72 -4.47 14.83
CA LEU A 64 17.19 -5.01 16.09
C LEU A 64 16.50 -6.36 15.85
N LYS A 65 15.22 -6.47 16.18
CA LYS A 65 14.39 -7.67 15.94
C LYS A 65 13.63 -7.62 14.61
N SER A 66 13.72 -6.51 13.88
CA SER A 66 13.01 -6.32 12.61
C SER A 66 13.80 -6.91 11.45
N PHE A 67 13.10 -7.44 10.45
CA PHE A 67 13.71 -7.94 9.22
C PHE A 67 12.87 -7.65 7.98
N ILE A 68 13.57 -7.62 6.84
CA ILE A 68 12.98 -7.77 5.51
C ILE A 68 13.72 -8.90 4.78
N LYS A 69 13.00 -9.67 3.96
CA LYS A 69 13.56 -10.67 3.05
C LYS A 69 12.74 -10.71 1.76
N GLY A 70 13.39 -10.95 0.62
CA GLY A 70 12.66 -11.21 -0.61
C GLY A 70 13.51 -11.20 -1.87
N HIS A 71 12.83 -11.07 -2.99
CA HIS A 71 13.40 -10.88 -4.32
C HIS A 71 12.44 -10.04 -5.16
N ALA A 72 12.97 -9.38 -6.18
CA ALA A 72 12.16 -8.69 -7.17
C ALA A 72 12.86 -8.74 -8.51
N SER A 73 12.11 -9.01 -9.58
CA SER A 73 12.61 -8.93 -10.94
C SER A 73 11.59 -8.26 -11.84
N VAL A 74 12.10 -7.50 -12.79
CA VAL A 74 11.35 -6.93 -13.90
C VAL A 74 12.14 -7.24 -15.17
N SER A 75 11.51 -7.91 -16.11
CA SER A 75 12.10 -8.21 -17.42
C SER A 75 11.20 -7.72 -18.54
N SER A 76 11.79 -7.45 -19.70
CA SER A 76 11.09 -6.94 -20.87
C SER A 76 10.27 -5.70 -20.50
N PHE A 77 10.90 -4.57 -20.19
CA PHE A 77 10.24 -3.32 -19.75
C PHE A 77 9.07 -2.87 -20.64
N LYS A 78 8.99 -3.31 -21.91
CA LYS A 78 7.77 -3.14 -22.74
C LYS A 78 6.58 -4.01 -22.32
N LYS A 79 6.85 -5.25 -21.89
CA LYS A 79 5.86 -6.22 -21.41
C LYS A 79 5.67 -6.18 -19.88
N MET A 80 6.63 -5.56 -19.16
CA MET A 80 6.71 -5.45 -17.70
C MET A 80 6.40 -6.77 -17.02
N ALA A 81 7.20 -7.80 -17.32
CA ALA A 81 7.09 -9.10 -16.65
C ALA A 81 7.73 -9.00 -15.27
N VAL A 82 6.92 -9.13 -14.22
CA VAL A 82 7.27 -8.99 -12.82
C VAL A 82 7.26 -10.36 -12.14
N ASP A 83 8.25 -10.62 -11.30
CA ASP A 83 8.27 -11.71 -10.32
C ASP A 83 8.91 -11.17 -9.04
N ALA A 84 8.14 -11.08 -7.96
CA ALA A 84 8.63 -10.56 -6.69
C ALA A 84 7.97 -11.24 -5.50
N ASN A 85 8.72 -11.32 -4.40
CA ASN A 85 8.18 -11.59 -3.09
C ASN A 85 8.76 -10.62 -2.05
N LEU A 86 8.05 -10.48 -0.94
CA LEU A 86 8.54 -9.73 0.21
C LEU A 86 7.96 -10.35 1.47
N GLN A 87 8.82 -10.67 2.42
CA GLN A 87 8.46 -11.03 3.77
C GLN A 87 9.08 -10.04 4.74
N SER A 88 8.31 -9.55 5.70
CA SER A 88 8.81 -8.66 6.75
C SER A 88 8.11 -8.89 8.07
N ASP A 89 8.84 -8.62 9.15
CA ASP A 89 8.34 -8.45 10.51
C ASP A 89 9.07 -7.24 11.08
N ILE A 90 8.34 -6.14 11.24
CA ILE A 90 8.91 -4.81 11.52
C ILE A 90 8.24 -4.25 12.76
N ASN A 91 9.05 -3.90 13.76
CA ASN A 91 8.63 -3.00 14.82
C ASN A 91 8.73 -1.55 14.32
N LEU A 92 7.60 -0.94 14.00
CA LEU A 92 7.55 0.43 13.48
C LEU A 92 8.12 1.46 14.47
N GLY A 93 8.13 1.15 15.77
CA GLY A 93 8.70 1.99 16.82
C GLY A 93 10.23 2.12 16.73
N ASP A 94 10.88 1.15 16.09
CA ASP A 94 12.34 1.11 15.94
C ASP A 94 12.82 1.93 14.74
N ILE A 95 11.94 2.28 13.78
CA ILE A 95 12.31 2.99 12.55
C ILE A 95 13.01 4.30 12.84
N LYS A 96 12.57 5.06 13.86
CA LYS A 96 13.20 6.32 14.28
C LYS A 96 14.65 6.18 14.73
N ASN A 97 15.07 4.98 15.14
CA ASN A 97 16.43 4.68 15.56
C ASN A 97 17.34 4.33 14.38
N ILE A 98 16.77 4.12 13.20
CA ILE A 98 17.43 3.58 11.99
C ILE A 98 17.41 4.61 10.85
N TYR A 99 16.31 5.36 10.71
CA TYR A 99 16.11 6.36 9.66
C TYR A 99 15.59 7.68 10.27
N PRO A 100 16.10 8.85 9.84
CA PRO A 100 15.77 10.13 10.47
C PRO A 100 14.39 10.64 10.02
N PHE A 101 13.33 10.04 10.56
CA PHE A 101 11.94 10.41 10.28
C PHE A 101 11.43 11.44 11.30
N LYS A 102 11.52 12.74 10.96
CA LYS A 102 11.23 13.85 11.92
C LYS A 102 9.75 14.24 12.05
N GLN A 103 8.90 13.85 11.10
CA GLN A 103 7.54 14.40 10.98
C GLN A 103 6.45 13.47 11.51
N VAL A 104 6.81 12.22 11.82
CA VAL A 104 5.86 11.18 12.24
C VAL A 104 6.49 10.29 13.30
N GLU A 105 5.77 10.08 14.39
CA GLU A 105 6.02 9.02 15.34
C GLU A 105 5.16 7.81 14.95
N LEU A 106 5.82 6.67 14.74
CA LEU A 106 5.17 5.39 14.42
C LEU A 106 5.46 4.39 15.54
N SER A 107 4.51 3.50 15.82
CA SER A 107 4.75 2.29 16.60
C SER A 107 3.84 1.16 16.14
N GLY A 108 4.10 -0.05 16.63
CA GLY A 108 3.33 -1.25 16.33
C GLY A 108 4.14 -2.30 15.57
N ASN A 109 3.61 -3.51 15.53
CA ASN A 109 4.23 -4.65 14.86
C ASN A 109 3.56 -4.83 13.50
N LEU A 110 4.31 -4.62 12.42
CA LEU A 110 3.87 -4.79 11.05
C LEU A 110 4.49 -6.05 10.46
N LYS A 111 3.64 -7.01 10.07
CA LYS A 111 4.04 -8.17 9.27
C LYS A 111 3.43 -8.06 7.89
N VAL A 112 4.26 -8.29 6.88
CA VAL A 112 3.83 -8.28 5.48
C VAL A 112 4.40 -9.51 4.80
N ASN A 113 3.57 -10.23 4.06
CA ASN A 113 3.98 -11.30 3.16
C ASN A 113 3.32 -11.06 1.80
N ILE A 114 4.12 -10.89 0.75
CA ILE A 114 3.64 -10.63 -0.61
C ILE A 114 4.32 -11.63 -1.55
N ASN A 115 3.54 -12.19 -2.46
CA ASN A 115 4.03 -12.88 -3.64
C ASN A 115 3.28 -12.32 -4.85
N THR A 116 4.00 -11.96 -5.91
CA THR A 116 3.40 -11.37 -7.11
C THR A 116 4.16 -11.85 -8.35
N LYS A 117 3.44 -12.31 -9.37
CA LYS A 117 4.02 -12.84 -10.60
C LYS A 117 3.12 -12.65 -11.79
N GLY A 118 3.69 -12.19 -12.91
CA GLY A 118 2.96 -11.96 -14.15
C GLY A 118 3.26 -10.59 -14.74
N ARG A 119 2.38 -10.11 -15.61
CA ARG A 119 2.61 -8.86 -16.35
C ARG A 119 1.94 -7.69 -15.64
N TYR A 120 2.60 -6.54 -15.64
CA TYR A 120 2.01 -5.29 -15.18
C TYR A 120 1.78 -4.36 -16.37
N TYR A 121 0.52 -4.07 -16.68
CA TYR A 121 0.16 -3.10 -17.71
C TYR A 121 -1.09 -2.33 -17.30
N ALA A 122 -0.89 -1.26 -16.54
CA ALA A 122 -1.96 -0.44 -15.97
C ALA A 122 -2.98 0.06 -17.02
N ALA A 123 -2.51 0.54 -18.18
CA ALA A 123 -3.39 1.04 -19.25
C ALA A 123 -4.34 -0.04 -19.81
N LYS A 124 -3.98 -1.33 -19.70
CA LYS A 124 -4.83 -2.46 -20.10
C LYS A 124 -5.45 -3.18 -18.90
N LYS A 125 -5.34 -2.62 -17.69
CA LYS A 125 -5.80 -3.23 -16.42
C LYS A 125 -5.26 -4.65 -16.19
N VAL A 126 -4.05 -4.91 -16.67
CA VAL A 126 -3.34 -6.18 -16.42
C VAL A 126 -2.41 -5.96 -15.23
N PHE A 127 -2.52 -6.83 -14.25
CA PHE A 127 -1.73 -6.84 -13.04
C PHE A 127 -1.12 -8.23 -12.87
N PRO A 128 -0.03 -8.38 -12.11
CA PRO A 128 0.47 -9.70 -11.80
C PRO A 128 -0.49 -10.44 -10.86
N VAL A 129 -0.56 -11.76 -10.99
CA VAL A 129 -1.22 -12.64 -10.00
C VAL A 129 -0.54 -12.39 -8.67
N THR A 130 -1.30 -12.07 -7.63
CA THR A 130 -0.75 -11.55 -6.38
C THR A 130 -1.44 -12.19 -5.18
N THR A 131 -0.68 -12.50 -4.15
CA THR A 131 -1.16 -12.78 -2.80
C THR A 131 -0.42 -11.90 -1.83
N ALA A 132 -1.15 -11.14 -1.01
CA ALA A 132 -0.58 -10.30 0.03
C ALA A 132 -1.34 -10.50 1.34
N ASP A 133 -0.62 -10.79 2.41
CA ASP A 133 -1.12 -10.82 3.77
C ASP A 133 -0.45 -9.69 4.57
N ILE A 134 -1.25 -8.88 5.25
CA ILE A 134 -0.82 -7.72 6.02
C ILE A 134 -1.41 -7.85 7.42
N LEU A 135 -0.55 -7.76 8.44
CA LEU A 135 -0.93 -7.72 9.84
C LEU A 135 -0.26 -6.53 10.51
N LEU A 136 -1.05 -5.61 11.05
CA LEU A 136 -0.60 -4.54 11.92
C LEU A 136 -1.23 -4.71 13.30
N GLN A 137 -0.41 -4.78 14.34
CA GLN A 137 -0.85 -4.89 15.73
C GLN A 137 -0.32 -3.72 16.55
N ASN A 138 -1.16 -3.18 17.43
CA ASN A 138 -0.82 -2.09 18.35
C ASN A 138 -0.21 -0.88 17.63
N GLY A 139 -0.73 -0.57 16.44
CA GLY A 139 -0.24 0.52 15.64
C GLY A 139 -0.56 1.88 16.26
N VAL A 140 0.38 2.81 16.17
CA VAL A 140 0.18 4.22 16.50
C VAL A 140 0.75 5.06 15.37
N ILE A 141 -0.01 6.08 14.96
CA ILE A 141 0.44 7.12 14.04
C ILE A 141 0.21 8.46 14.71
N LYS A 142 1.28 9.23 14.89
CA LYS A 142 1.22 10.61 15.34
C LYS A 142 2.07 11.43 14.40
N THR A 143 1.53 12.53 13.88
CA THR A 143 2.29 13.43 13.02
C THR A 143 2.50 14.75 13.73
N MET A 144 3.44 15.56 13.24
CA MET A 144 3.60 16.93 13.70
C MET A 144 2.41 17.85 13.34
N TYR A 145 1.52 17.39 12.47
CA TYR A 145 0.39 18.18 11.94
C TYR A 145 -0.83 18.18 12.87
N TYR A 146 -0.95 17.16 13.71
CA TYR A 146 -2.08 17.03 14.62
C TYR A 146 -1.63 16.49 15.99
N PRO A 147 -2.08 17.11 17.10
CA PRO A 147 -1.57 16.76 18.43
C PRO A 147 -2.00 15.36 18.89
N ASN A 148 -3.19 14.90 18.46
CA ASN A 148 -3.77 13.64 18.92
C ASN A 148 -3.37 12.48 17.98
N PRO A 149 -2.80 11.40 18.51
CA PRO A 149 -2.47 10.24 17.70
C PRO A 149 -3.71 9.46 17.27
N ILE A 150 -3.59 8.71 16.17
CA ILE A 150 -4.42 7.54 15.92
C ILE A 150 -3.73 6.36 16.60
N SER A 151 -4.39 5.72 17.54
CA SER A 151 -3.82 4.65 18.38
C SER A 151 -4.61 3.36 18.28
N ASN A 152 -4.09 2.31 18.91
CA ASN A 152 -4.69 0.97 18.95
C ASN A 152 -5.07 0.45 17.55
N ILE A 153 -4.25 0.77 16.55
CA ILE A 153 -4.51 0.37 15.17
C ILE A 153 -4.27 -1.13 15.08
N GLY A 154 -5.33 -1.88 14.78
CA GLY A 154 -5.29 -3.29 14.46
C GLY A 154 -5.81 -3.49 13.04
N VAL A 155 -5.02 -4.10 12.16
CA VAL A 155 -5.42 -4.40 10.79
C VAL A 155 -4.95 -5.80 10.44
N THR A 156 -5.87 -6.63 9.96
CA THR A 156 -5.53 -7.88 9.28
C THR A 156 -6.20 -7.86 7.92
N ALA A 157 -5.39 -7.81 6.87
CA ALA A 157 -5.88 -7.72 5.50
C ALA A 157 -5.23 -8.78 4.61
N LYS A 158 -6.01 -9.29 3.67
CA LYS A 158 -5.57 -10.20 2.63
C LYS A 158 -6.00 -9.67 1.27
N VAL A 159 -5.07 -9.58 0.34
CA VAL A 159 -5.33 -9.26 -1.06
C VAL A 159 -4.96 -10.47 -1.90
N THR A 160 -5.87 -10.89 -2.78
CA THR A 160 -5.59 -11.92 -3.77
C THR A 160 -5.99 -11.43 -5.15
N ASN A 161 -5.15 -11.66 -6.14
CA ASN A 161 -5.47 -11.55 -7.55
C ASN A 161 -5.10 -12.89 -8.20
N THR A 162 -6.07 -13.58 -8.78
CA THR A 162 -5.89 -14.97 -9.24
C THR A 162 -5.65 -15.10 -10.75
N ASN A 163 -5.92 -14.06 -11.54
CA ASN A 163 -5.93 -14.14 -13.01
C ASN A 163 -5.26 -12.97 -13.72
N GLY A 164 -4.67 -12.04 -12.97
CA GLY A 164 -4.06 -10.81 -13.45
C GLY A 164 -5.02 -9.72 -13.90
N ALA A 165 -6.33 -9.88 -13.74
CA ALA A 165 -7.33 -8.85 -14.01
C ALA A 165 -7.92 -8.29 -12.71
N LEU A 166 -8.45 -7.06 -12.76
CA LEU A 166 -9.16 -6.48 -11.60
C LEU A 166 -10.37 -7.34 -11.19
N SER A 167 -11.05 -7.94 -12.16
CA SER A 167 -12.15 -8.87 -11.92
C SER A 167 -11.80 -10.11 -11.08
N GLY A 168 -10.55 -10.59 -11.14
CA GLY A 168 -10.05 -11.67 -10.29
C GLY A 168 -9.44 -11.21 -8.97
N THR A 169 -9.57 -9.93 -8.63
CA THR A 169 -9.04 -9.37 -7.38
C THR A 169 -10.06 -9.46 -6.25
N THR A 170 -9.62 -9.88 -5.08
CA THR A 170 -10.36 -9.90 -3.82
C THR A 170 -9.54 -9.21 -2.74
N VAL A 171 -10.18 -8.34 -1.96
CA VAL A 171 -9.62 -7.68 -0.78
C VAL A 171 -10.47 -8.06 0.41
N ILE A 172 -9.87 -8.66 1.42
CA ILE A 172 -10.52 -9.02 2.68
C ILE A 172 -9.83 -8.23 3.78
N ILE A 173 -10.60 -7.42 4.49
CA ILE A 173 -10.21 -6.76 5.72
C ILE A 173 -10.99 -7.49 6.82
N LEU A 174 -10.29 -8.34 7.58
CA LEU A 174 -10.83 -8.86 8.84
C LEU A 174 -11.01 -7.69 9.81
N PRO A 175 -11.83 -7.82 10.87
CA PRO A 175 -12.14 -6.70 11.76
C PRO A 175 -10.89 -5.87 12.10
N ALA A 176 -10.80 -4.72 11.45
CA ALA A 176 -9.80 -3.70 11.65
C ALA A 176 -10.37 -2.68 12.62
N SER A 177 -9.50 -2.08 13.42
CA SER A 177 -9.92 -1.11 14.42
C SER A 177 -8.85 -0.06 14.66
N PHE A 178 -9.29 1.09 15.15
CA PHE A 178 -8.42 2.12 15.69
C PHE A 178 -9.18 2.95 16.73
N LEU A 179 -8.44 3.70 17.51
CA LEU A 179 -8.92 4.70 18.45
C LEU A 179 -8.43 6.08 18.00
N PHE A 180 -9.33 7.04 17.89
CA PHE A 180 -8.97 8.42 17.58
C PHE A 180 -9.76 9.38 18.47
N GLU A 181 -9.05 10.24 19.22
CA GLU A 181 -9.65 11.16 20.20
C GLU A 181 -10.63 10.48 21.18
N GLY A 182 -10.28 9.28 21.64
CA GLY A 182 -11.13 8.49 22.55
C GLY A 182 -12.34 7.82 21.89
N LYS A 183 -12.53 7.97 20.57
CA LYS A 183 -13.63 7.37 19.82
C LYS A 183 -13.14 6.12 19.08
N PRO A 184 -13.64 4.91 19.41
CA PRO A 184 -13.27 3.70 18.69
C PRO A 184 -13.98 3.66 17.33
N PHE A 185 -13.27 3.11 16.36
CA PHE A 185 -13.82 2.77 15.05
C PHE A 185 -13.45 1.35 14.68
N GLN A 186 -14.40 0.62 14.10
CA GLN A 186 -14.26 -0.75 13.64
C GLN A 186 -14.73 -0.87 12.20
N LEU A 187 -14.01 -1.65 11.40
CA LEU A 187 -14.29 -1.91 9.99
C LEU A 187 -14.02 -3.37 9.67
N GLN A 188 -14.96 -4.02 9.00
CA GLN A 188 -14.75 -5.29 8.31
C GLN A 188 -15.20 -5.11 6.87
N ALA A 189 -14.41 -5.60 5.91
CA ALA A 189 -14.77 -5.48 4.49
C ALA A 189 -14.38 -6.72 3.70
N SER A 190 -15.22 -7.10 2.76
CA SER A 190 -14.89 -8.02 1.67
C SER A 190 -15.27 -7.37 0.36
N LEU A 191 -14.26 -7.13 -0.48
CA LEU A 191 -14.40 -6.57 -1.82
C LEU A 191 -13.97 -7.63 -2.82
N LYS A 192 -14.76 -7.87 -3.85
CA LYS A 192 -14.49 -8.84 -4.91
C LYS A 192 -14.74 -8.19 -6.27
N ASN A 193 -13.95 -8.57 -7.26
CA ASN A 193 -14.05 -8.08 -8.64
C ASN A 193 -13.94 -6.54 -8.70
N LEU A 194 -12.70 -6.02 -8.74
CA LEU A 194 -12.46 -4.58 -8.72
C LEU A 194 -12.82 -3.85 -10.04
N ASP A 195 -13.26 -4.56 -11.09
CA ASP A 195 -13.88 -3.93 -12.26
C ASP A 195 -15.36 -3.59 -12.03
N ASN A 196 -16.05 -4.37 -11.20
CA ASN A 196 -17.44 -4.13 -10.79
C ASN A 196 -17.62 -4.67 -9.37
N ILE A 197 -17.27 -3.81 -8.40
CA ILE A 197 -17.02 -4.19 -7.02
C ILE A 197 -18.26 -4.82 -6.40
N GLY A 198 -18.17 -6.10 -6.06
CA GLY A 198 -19.04 -6.74 -5.08
C GLY A 198 -18.50 -6.43 -3.69
N TYR A 199 -19.29 -5.80 -2.84
CA TYR A 199 -18.87 -5.36 -1.52
C TYR A 199 -19.76 -5.98 -0.42
N ASN A 200 -19.13 -6.27 0.72
CA ASN A 200 -19.79 -6.57 1.98
C ASN A 200 -18.96 -5.87 3.07
N ILE A 201 -19.49 -4.78 3.60
CA ILE A 201 -18.79 -3.89 4.51
C ILE A 201 -19.62 -3.72 5.76
N LYS A 202 -18.99 -3.91 6.91
CA LYS A 202 -19.53 -3.56 8.21
C LYS A 202 -18.64 -2.51 8.84
N ALA A 203 -19.22 -1.41 9.28
CA ALA A 203 -18.47 -0.37 9.96
C ALA A 203 -19.26 0.13 11.17
N LYS A 204 -18.55 0.34 12.28
CA LYS A 204 -19.12 0.85 13.51
C LYS A 204 -18.20 1.85 14.16
N GLY A 205 -18.72 3.03 14.48
CA GLY A 205 -17.98 4.05 15.21
C GLY A 205 -18.25 5.45 14.70
N ILE A 206 -17.46 6.38 15.21
CA ILE A 206 -17.60 7.81 14.91
C ILE A 206 -16.26 8.33 14.40
N ILE A 207 -16.29 8.99 13.24
CA ILE A 207 -15.14 9.66 12.64
C ILE A 207 -15.51 11.13 12.40
N ASP A 208 -14.69 12.02 12.96
CA ASP A 208 -14.64 13.41 12.52
C ASP A 208 -13.63 13.48 11.37
N ILE A 209 -14.14 13.61 10.13
CA ILE A 209 -13.33 13.58 8.91
C ILE A 209 -12.34 14.75 8.92
N ALA A 210 -12.77 15.93 9.40
CA ALA A 210 -11.91 17.10 9.45
C ALA A 210 -10.68 16.87 10.34
N ARG A 211 -10.90 16.28 11.52
CA ARG A 211 -9.83 16.02 12.48
C ARG A 211 -8.91 14.91 12.04
N ILE A 212 -9.44 13.78 11.56
CA ILE A 212 -8.60 12.65 11.13
C ILE A 212 -7.81 13.02 9.86
N TYR A 213 -8.37 13.85 8.98
CA TYR A 213 -7.68 14.34 7.79
C TYR A 213 -6.47 15.22 8.15
N LYS A 214 -6.59 16.09 9.16
CA LYS A 214 -5.48 16.92 9.68
C LYS A 214 -4.30 16.12 10.21
N VAL A 215 -4.49 14.84 10.57
CA VAL A 215 -3.36 13.96 10.91
C VAL A 215 -2.39 13.81 9.74
N PHE A 216 -2.85 13.86 8.49
CA PHE A 216 -2.02 13.53 7.32
C PHE A 216 -1.68 14.71 6.41
N THR A 217 -2.30 15.87 6.57
CA THR A 217 -2.10 17.02 5.68
C THR A 217 -1.57 18.25 6.40
N ARG A 218 -0.77 19.06 5.69
CA ARG A 218 -0.21 20.31 6.17
C ARG A 218 -1.10 21.52 5.84
N LYS A 219 -1.57 21.61 4.58
CA LYS A 219 -2.48 22.63 3.99
C LYS A 219 -2.98 22.14 2.62
N GLY A 220 -4.09 22.67 2.11
CA GLY A 220 -4.46 22.58 0.69
C GLY A 220 -5.86 22.08 0.36
N ASN A 221 -6.54 21.39 1.28
CA ASN A 221 -7.91 20.92 1.08
C ASN A 221 -8.68 21.02 2.41
N ASP A 222 -9.81 21.71 2.44
CA ASP A 222 -10.71 21.65 3.59
C ASP A 222 -11.71 20.53 3.36
N ILE A 223 -11.43 19.38 3.96
CA ILE A 223 -12.41 18.30 4.08
C ILE A 223 -13.01 18.41 5.47
N SER A 224 -14.31 18.64 5.53
CA SER A 224 -15.09 18.56 6.75
C SER A 224 -16.21 17.54 6.61
N GLY A 225 -16.66 17.02 7.74
CA GLY A 225 -17.71 16.03 7.76
C GLY A 225 -17.62 15.16 9.01
N PHE A 226 -18.77 14.62 9.36
CA PHE A 226 -18.92 13.71 10.48
C PHE A 226 -19.58 12.44 9.98
N ILE A 227 -18.94 11.31 10.25
CA ILE A 227 -19.47 9.98 9.97
C ILE A 227 -19.77 9.33 11.31
N LYS A 228 -21.04 9.03 11.55
CA LYS A 228 -21.44 8.04 12.55
C LYS A 228 -22.00 6.85 11.80
N ALA A 229 -21.26 5.76 11.86
CA ALA A 229 -21.61 4.50 11.23
C ALA A 229 -22.02 3.51 12.31
N ASP A 230 -23.19 2.91 12.15
CA ASP A 230 -23.45 1.54 12.55
C ASP A 230 -24.11 0.94 11.32
N VAL A 231 -23.32 0.38 10.41
CA VAL A 231 -23.77 0.03 9.06
C VAL A 231 -23.32 -1.37 8.69
N SER A 232 -24.20 -2.07 7.97
CA SER A 232 -23.87 -3.28 7.23
C SER A 232 -24.37 -3.12 5.80
N VAL A 233 -23.48 -2.83 4.87
CA VAL A 233 -23.80 -2.62 3.45
C VAL A 233 -23.25 -3.75 2.60
N GLN A 234 -24.12 -4.35 1.80
CA GLN A 234 -23.76 -5.43 0.89
C GLN A 234 -24.42 -5.21 -0.46
N GLY A 235 -23.65 -5.37 -1.54
CA GLY A 235 -24.19 -5.18 -2.89
C GLY A 235 -23.11 -5.20 -3.95
N ARG A 236 -23.45 -4.61 -5.09
CA ARG A 236 -22.59 -4.53 -6.27
C ARG A 236 -22.59 -3.11 -6.82
N GLN A 237 -21.43 -2.60 -7.18
CA GLN A 237 -21.23 -1.24 -7.69
C GLN A 237 -22.18 -0.93 -8.86
N SER A 238 -22.30 -1.83 -9.84
CA SER A 238 -23.20 -1.63 -10.98
C SER A 238 -24.67 -1.53 -10.61
N ASP A 239 -25.11 -2.15 -9.50
CA ASP A 239 -26.50 -2.05 -9.04
C ASP A 239 -26.76 -0.72 -8.35
N ALA A 240 -25.82 -0.27 -7.52
CA ALA A 240 -25.89 1.05 -6.87
C ALA A 240 -25.87 2.19 -7.90
N MET A 241 -24.98 2.14 -8.90
CA MET A 241 -24.87 3.16 -9.94
C MET A 241 -26.10 3.24 -10.86
N ALA A 242 -26.79 2.11 -11.05
CA ALA A 242 -27.96 2.04 -11.90
C ALA A 242 -29.28 2.23 -11.13
N GLY A 243 -29.22 2.68 -9.86
CA GLY A 243 -30.41 2.93 -9.03
C GLY A 243 -31.19 1.67 -8.65
N ARG A 244 -30.61 0.47 -8.78
CA ARG A 244 -31.27 -0.82 -8.44
C ARG A 244 -31.15 -1.11 -6.95
N TYR A 245 -31.65 -0.20 -6.12
CA TYR A 245 -31.49 -0.26 -4.67
C TYR A 245 -32.18 -1.47 -4.02
N ASN A 246 -33.21 -2.03 -4.68
CA ASN A 246 -33.84 -3.29 -4.29
C ASN A 246 -32.91 -4.51 -4.33
N LYS A 247 -31.77 -4.42 -5.02
CA LYS A 247 -30.72 -5.45 -5.04
C LYS A 247 -29.62 -5.24 -4.01
N LEU A 248 -29.66 -4.13 -3.27
CA LEU A 248 -28.67 -3.82 -2.24
C LEU A 248 -29.22 -4.26 -0.88
N ASN A 249 -28.41 -5.00 -0.14
CA ASN A 249 -28.72 -5.39 1.24
C ASN A 249 -27.99 -4.43 2.18
N ASN A 250 -28.62 -3.28 2.41
CA ASN A 250 -28.13 -2.26 3.32
C ASN A 250 -28.96 -2.30 4.59
N LYS A 251 -28.29 -2.45 5.73
CA LYS A 251 -28.91 -2.47 7.05
C LYS A 251 -28.30 -1.38 7.93
N ASP A 252 -29.03 -1.09 9.00
CA ASP A 252 -28.65 -0.17 10.06
C ASP A 252 -28.55 1.29 9.60
N THR A 253 -27.90 2.15 10.37
CA THR A 253 -27.96 3.61 10.21
C THR A 253 -26.61 4.18 9.82
N LEU A 254 -26.55 4.80 8.65
CA LEU A 254 -25.46 5.67 8.24
C LEU A 254 -25.87 7.12 8.47
N GLU A 255 -25.27 7.77 9.46
CA GLU A 255 -25.47 9.19 9.69
C GLU A 255 -24.24 9.95 9.19
N ILE A 256 -24.44 10.68 8.10
CA ILE A 256 -23.46 11.58 7.51
C ILE A 256 -23.94 13.00 7.75
N LYS A 257 -23.09 13.82 8.36
CA LYS A 257 -23.39 15.23 8.61
C LYS A 257 -22.29 16.13 8.06
N ASN A 258 -22.72 17.24 7.47
CA ASN A 258 -21.87 18.38 7.12
C ASN A 258 -20.64 18.01 6.28
N ILE A 259 -20.79 17.13 5.27
CA ILE A 259 -19.68 16.87 4.35
C ILE A 259 -19.46 18.09 3.46
N GLN A 260 -18.26 18.64 3.52
CA GLN A 260 -17.77 19.65 2.58
C GLN A 260 -16.35 19.26 2.18
N ALA A 261 -16.01 19.41 0.91
CA ALA A 261 -14.67 19.21 0.41
C ALA A 261 -14.34 20.38 -0.52
N SER A 262 -13.29 21.12 -0.20
CA SER A 262 -12.65 22.08 -1.10
C SER A 262 -11.22 21.64 -1.36
N ALA A 263 -10.70 21.90 -2.55
CA ALA A 263 -9.31 21.67 -2.89
C ALA A 263 -8.75 22.92 -3.55
N GLU A 264 -7.59 23.41 -3.07
CA GLU A 264 -6.94 24.62 -3.60
C GLU A 264 -6.60 24.50 -5.10
N ASN A 265 -6.58 23.27 -5.66
CA ASN A 265 -6.23 22.97 -7.05
C ASN A 265 -7.41 22.45 -7.90
N PHE A 266 -8.66 22.60 -7.45
CA PHE A 266 -9.85 22.34 -8.28
C PHE A 266 -10.69 23.63 -8.38
N PRO A 267 -11.01 24.12 -9.60
CA PRO A 267 -11.88 25.27 -9.77
C PRO A 267 -13.29 25.03 -9.22
#